data_AF-A0AA38U528-F1
#
_entry.id   AF-A0AA38U528-F1
#
_cell.length_a   1.000
_cell.length_b   1.000
_cell.length_c   1.000
_cell.angle_alpha   90.00
_cell.angle_beta   90.00
_cell.angle_gamma   90.00
#
_symmetry.space_group_name_H-M   'P 1'
#
loop_
_entity.id
_entity.type
_entity.pdbx_description
1 polymer ?
#
loop_
_entity_poly.entity_id
_entity_poly.type
_entity_poly.pdbx_seq_one_letter_code
_entity_poly.pdbx_strand_id
1 'polypeptide(L)'
;RSKRARKEFDFDDDDDAPQDKSDFGWAAESFINLAVMSDRHKKVLKKIKNYKKNIYGAVESIEQCGNVPPFPSKLWRTILRDEYIDLAEVHAMVAARHNPIAVAPPANAFAEALQFTSFARPADTKAITDMFAWTRAWLATANAVAFAFPNRREELNSYTLHIHQLFEDYHPSMHGSILLYDRAVRQLIGTRRDLLFDETAHTDIARFRTIYLDSGGIHSRTAAAAGSSSQAQGSGKTRNRSKEVCRRFNRGECDGCERKHICASCGESGHGANSCGKSRRK
;
A
#
# COMPACT_ATOMS: atom_id res chain seq x y z
N ARG A 1 37.66 18.88 -46.36
CA ARG A 1 37.31 18.09 -45.15
C ARG A 1 36.06 18.75 -44.55
N SER A 2 34.94 18.04 -44.61
CA SER A 2 33.56 18.55 -44.42
C SER A 2 33.29 19.08 -43.00
N LYS A 3 32.71 20.27 -42.90
CA LYS A 3 32.08 20.80 -41.68
C LYS A 3 30.70 20.14 -41.54
N ARG A 4 30.54 19.25 -40.55
CA ARG A 4 29.23 18.71 -40.17
C ARG A 4 28.75 19.46 -38.94
N ALA A 5 27.94 20.49 -39.14
CA ALA A 5 27.19 21.15 -38.09
C ALA A 5 26.21 20.12 -37.49
N ARG A 6 26.29 19.92 -36.18
CA ARG A 6 25.35 19.11 -35.41
C ARG A 6 24.11 19.98 -35.21
N LYS A 7 23.01 19.61 -35.87
CA LYS A 7 21.71 20.27 -35.71
C LYS A 7 21.26 19.98 -34.28
N GLU A 8 21.31 21.00 -33.42
CA GLU A 8 20.62 20.98 -32.12
C GLU A 8 19.14 20.76 -32.42
N PHE A 9 18.57 19.76 -31.76
CA PHE A 9 17.17 19.44 -31.82
C PHE A 9 16.55 20.26 -30.70
N ASP A 10 16.16 21.49 -31.01
CA ASP A 10 15.30 22.28 -30.14
C ASP A 10 14.01 21.48 -29.96
N PHE A 11 13.81 21.00 -28.74
CA PHE A 11 12.49 20.59 -28.29
C PHE A 11 11.70 21.90 -28.19
N ASP A 12 10.78 22.11 -29.12
CA ASP A 12 9.78 23.16 -29.00
C ASP A 12 9.12 23.01 -27.62
N ASP A 13 9.39 23.96 -26.72
CA ASP A 13 8.55 24.21 -25.56
C ASP A 13 7.18 24.58 -26.15
N ASP A 14 6.27 23.60 -26.22
CA ASP A 14 4.86 23.88 -26.44
C ASP A 14 4.42 24.82 -25.31
N ASP A 15 4.41 26.12 -25.60
CA ASP A 15 3.76 27.15 -24.79
C ASP A 15 2.29 26.75 -24.68
N ASP A 16 1.97 25.95 -23.65
CA ASP A 16 0.63 25.47 -23.36
C ASP A 16 -0.29 26.69 -23.26
N ALA A 17 -1.08 26.91 -24.31
CA ALA A 17 -2.02 28.01 -24.37
C ALA A 17 -2.94 27.97 -23.13
N PRO A 18 -3.20 29.10 -22.46
CA PRO A 18 -4.03 29.13 -21.26
C PRO A 18 -5.40 28.51 -21.53
N GLN A 19 -5.69 27.37 -20.89
CA GLN A 19 -7.00 26.73 -20.99
C GLN A 19 -8.04 27.52 -20.21
N ASP A 20 -9.22 27.71 -20.81
CA ASP A 20 -10.38 28.20 -20.08
C ASP A 20 -10.88 27.12 -19.12
N LYS A 21 -10.67 27.33 -17.83
CA LYS A 21 -11.05 26.38 -16.77
C LYS A 21 -12.57 26.27 -16.61
N SER A 22 -13.34 27.21 -17.15
CA SER A 22 -14.80 27.18 -17.11
C SER A 22 -15.39 26.18 -18.11
N ASP A 23 -14.66 25.86 -19.18
CA ASP A 23 -15.05 24.88 -20.20
C ASP A 23 -14.76 23.42 -19.79
N PHE A 24 -14.10 23.20 -18.64
CA PHE A 24 -13.89 21.86 -18.13
C PHE A 24 -15.23 21.22 -17.75
N GLY A 25 -15.49 20.00 -18.22
CA GLY A 25 -16.78 19.30 -18.01
C GLY A 25 -17.17 19.08 -16.54
N TRP A 26 -16.20 19.18 -15.60
CA TRP A 26 -16.42 19.10 -14.15
C TRP A 26 -16.53 20.46 -13.46
N ALA A 27 -16.40 21.59 -14.17
CA ALA A 27 -16.31 22.91 -13.57
C ALA A 27 -17.57 23.31 -12.81
N ALA A 28 -18.76 23.10 -13.40
CA ALA A 28 -20.04 23.42 -12.78
C ALA A 28 -20.30 22.59 -11.51
N GLU A 29 -20.08 21.28 -11.57
CA GLU A 29 -20.26 20.39 -10.42
C GLU A 29 -19.26 20.70 -9.30
N SER A 30 -17.99 20.97 -9.65
CA SER A 30 -16.96 21.40 -8.70
C SER A 30 -17.35 22.69 -7.99
N PHE A 31 -17.95 23.64 -8.71
CA PHE A 31 -18.44 24.89 -8.13
C PHE A 31 -19.59 24.64 -7.14
N ILE A 32 -20.58 23.83 -7.52
CA ILE A 32 -21.71 23.47 -6.65
C ILE A 32 -21.22 22.74 -5.40
N ASN A 33 -20.36 21.74 -5.57
CA ASN A 33 -19.76 20.98 -4.47
C ASN A 33 -19.02 21.91 -3.51
N LEU A 34 -18.17 22.80 -4.03
CA LEU A 34 -17.46 23.76 -3.20
C LEU A 34 -18.40 24.70 -2.44
N ALA A 35 -19.55 25.07 -3.02
CA ALA A 35 -20.53 25.93 -2.36
C ALA A 35 -21.17 25.23 -1.14
N VAL A 36 -21.57 23.96 -1.28
CA VAL A 36 -22.25 23.19 -0.22
C VAL A 36 -21.30 22.58 0.81
N MET A 37 -20.00 22.51 0.52
CA MET A 37 -18.99 22.00 1.45
C MET A 37 -18.92 22.85 2.74
N SER A 38 -18.68 22.16 3.86
CA SER A 38 -18.51 22.82 5.16
C SER A 38 -17.26 23.72 5.20
N ASP A 39 -17.23 24.67 6.13
CA ASP A 39 -16.10 25.58 6.30
C ASP A 39 -14.79 24.84 6.65
N ARG A 40 -14.89 23.67 7.31
CA ARG A 40 -13.74 22.83 7.62
C ARG A 40 -13.04 22.35 6.35
N HIS A 41 -13.80 21.84 5.38
CA HIS A 41 -13.25 21.45 4.09
C HIS A 41 -12.67 22.65 3.31
N LYS A 42 -13.41 23.77 3.27
CA LYS A 42 -12.97 24.99 2.58
C LYS A 42 -11.63 25.51 3.13
N LYS A 43 -11.40 25.41 4.45
CA LYS A 43 -10.11 25.75 5.09
C LYS A 43 -8.97 24.86 4.61
N VAL A 44 -9.18 23.55 4.47
CA VAL A 44 -8.18 22.60 3.95
C VAL A 44 -7.86 22.93 2.49
N LEU A 45 -8.89 23.07 1.64
CA LEU A 45 -8.74 23.44 0.24
C LEU A 45 -7.98 24.77 0.05
N LYS A 46 -8.29 25.78 0.87
CA LYS A 46 -7.58 27.07 0.84
C LYS A 46 -6.09 26.91 1.14
N LYS A 47 -5.73 26.06 2.11
CA LYS A 47 -4.32 25.76 2.44
C LYS A 47 -3.62 25.01 1.32
N ILE A 48 -4.23 23.97 0.75
CA ILE A 48 -3.70 23.23 -0.41
C ILE A 48 -3.43 24.19 -1.57
N LYS A 49 -4.41 25.05 -1.93
CA LYS A 49 -4.25 26.06 -2.98
C LYS A 49 -3.07 26.99 -2.70
N ASN A 50 -2.88 27.40 -1.44
CA ASN A 50 -1.74 28.23 -1.05
C ASN A 50 -0.41 27.49 -1.20
N TYR A 51 -0.30 26.25 -0.73
CA TYR A 51 0.92 25.44 -0.86
C TYR A 51 1.27 25.15 -2.31
N LYS A 52 0.28 24.89 -3.17
CA LYS A 52 0.49 24.63 -4.60
C LYS A 52 1.07 25.83 -5.36
N LYS A 53 0.96 27.07 -4.85
CA LYS A 53 1.60 28.24 -5.49
C LYS A 53 3.12 28.12 -5.55
N ASN A 54 3.74 27.59 -4.49
CA ASN A 54 5.16 27.27 -4.44
C ASN A 54 5.39 26.12 -3.47
N ILE A 55 5.27 24.89 -3.98
CA ILE A 55 5.35 23.69 -3.14
C ILE A 55 6.75 23.48 -2.55
N TYR A 56 7.80 23.87 -3.28
CA TYR A 56 9.18 23.74 -2.83
C TYR A 56 9.50 24.74 -1.72
N GLY A 57 9.10 26.00 -1.89
CA GLY A 57 9.23 27.02 -0.84
C GLY A 57 8.40 26.69 0.40
N ALA A 58 7.25 26.04 0.25
CA ALA A 58 6.48 25.55 1.40
C ALA A 58 7.20 24.43 2.17
N VAL A 59 7.89 23.51 1.48
CA VAL A 59 8.71 22.48 2.14
C VAL A 59 9.93 23.10 2.81
N GLU A 60 10.64 24.00 2.12
CA GLU A 60 11.78 24.73 2.69
C GLU A 60 11.38 25.50 3.96
N SER A 61 10.22 26.17 3.94
CA SER A 61 9.67 26.85 5.11
C SER A 61 9.36 25.89 6.28
N ILE A 62 9.00 24.64 6.01
CA ILE A 62 8.82 23.61 7.05
C ILE A 62 10.18 23.20 7.62
N GLU A 63 11.18 22.99 6.76
CA GLU A 63 12.53 22.56 7.17
C GLU A 63 13.26 23.64 7.99
N GLN A 64 12.97 24.91 7.73
CA GLN A 64 13.46 26.04 8.53
C GLN A 64 12.70 26.23 9.85
N CYS A 65 11.59 25.50 10.06
CA CYS A 65 10.76 25.66 11.25
C CYS A 65 11.31 24.85 12.42
N GLY A 66 11.58 25.51 13.55
CA GLY A 66 12.20 24.88 14.73
C GLY A 66 11.33 23.87 15.50
N ASN A 67 10.03 23.78 15.19
CA ASN A 67 9.08 22.88 15.84
C ASN A 67 8.45 21.86 14.87
N VAL A 68 9.14 21.56 13.77
CA VAL A 68 8.71 20.55 12.80
C VAL A 68 8.61 19.16 13.48
N PRO A 69 7.47 18.45 13.39
CA PRO A 69 7.36 17.13 13.98
C PRO A 69 8.27 16.12 13.25
N PRO A 70 8.78 15.08 13.95
CA PRO A 70 9.58 14.04 13.32
C PRO A 70 8.80 13.33 12.20
N PHE A 71 9.17 13.58 10.95
CA PHE A 71 8.50 13.02 9.78
C PHE A 71 9.50 12.80 8.62
N PRO A 72 9.25 11.90 7.66
CA PRO A 72 10.10 11.77 6.48
C PRO A 72 10.05 12.99 5.56
N SER A 73 11.21 13.59 5.27
CA SER A 73 11.28 14.82 4.46
C SER A 73 10.67 14.66 3.06
N LYS A 74 10.87 13.48 2.44
CA LYS A 74 10.32 13.17 1.11
C LYS A 74 8.79 13.17 1.04
N LEU A 75 8.10 13.00 2.17
CA LEU A 75 6.64 12.90 2.24
C LEU A 75 5.95 14.24 2.54
N TRP A 76 6.69 15.32 2.84
CA TRP A 76 6.08 16.64 3.09
C TRP A 76 5.31 17.17 1.89
N ARG A 77 5.80 16.93 0.66
CA ARG A 77 5.06 17.31 -0.55
C ARG A 77 3.69 16.63 -0.64
N THR A 78 3.63 15.35 -0.28
CA THR A 78 2.39 14.56 -0.24
C THR A 78 1.43 15.12 0.80
N ILE A 79 1.92 15.44 2.01
CA ILE A 79 1.11 16.11 3.04
C ILE A 79 0.55 17.43 2.51
N LEU A 80 1.39 18.32 1.99
CA LEU A 80 0.98 19.66 1.56
C LEU A 80 -0.03 19.64 0.40
N ARG A 81 -0.06 18.56 -0.38
CA ARG A 81 -1.06 18.31 -1.42
C ARG A 81 -2.34 17.66 -0.91
N ASP A 82 -2.37 17.28 0.37
CA ASP A 82 -3.41 16.49 1.02
C ASP A 82 -3.66 15.16 0.29
N GLU A 83 -2.56 14.48 -0.06
CA GLU A 83 -2.59 13.21 -0.76
C GLU A 83 -2.41 12.03 0.20
N TYR A 84 -2.81 10.85 -0.26
CA TYR A 84 -2.66 9.61 0.50
C TYR A 84 -1.19 9.33 0.87
N ILE A 85 -0.97 8.94 2.13
CA ILE A 85 0.33 8.53 2.66
C ILE A 85 0.27 7.06 3.04
N ASP A 86 1.21 6.27 2.50
CA ASP A 86 1.35 4.88 2.91
C ASP A 86 2.03 4.79 4.29
N LEU A 87 1.28 4.32 5.28
CA LEU A 87 1.80 4.20 6.64
C LEU A 87 2.93 3.17 6.74
N ALA A 88 3.02 2.18 5.84
CA ALA A 88 4.15 1.25 5.86
C ALA A 88 5.47 1.97 5.55
N GLU A 89 5.45 2.96 4.65
CA GLU A 89 6.61 3.81 4.35
C GLU A 89 7.00 4.66 5.56
N VAL A 90 6.01 5.28 6.22
CA VAL A 90 6.23 6.04 7.46
C VAL A 90 6.78 5.13 8.55
N HIS A 91 6.21 3.94 8.74
CA HIS A 91 6.66 2.98 9.74
C HIS A 91 8.12 2.59 9.52
N ALA A 92 8.50 2.20 8.29
CA ALA A 92 9.86 1.79 7.99
C ALA A 92 10.89 2.88 8.38
N MET A 93 10.58 4.15 8.09
CA MET A 93 11.47 5.28 8.38
C MET A 93 11.48 5.66 9.87
N VAL A 94 10.33 5.60 10.56
CA VAL A 94 10.27 5.81 12.01
C VAL A 94 11.03 4.70 12.76
N ALA A 95 10.95 3.46 12.28
CA ALA A 95 11.68 2.33 12.87
C ALA A 95 13.21 2.48 12.67
N ALA A 96 13.65 2.95 11.49
CA ALA A 96 15.07 3.18 11.21
C ALA A 96 15.70 4.23 12.14
N ARG A 97 14.94 5.28 12.52
CA ARG A 97 15.41 6.31 13.46
C ARG A 97 15.64 5.77 14.88
N HIS A 98 14.81 4.83 15.34
CA HIS A 98 14.92 4.26 16.69
C HIS A 98 15.85 3.05 16.77
N ASN A 99 16.21 2.45 15.63
CA ASN A 99 17.15 1.34 15.58
C ASN A 99 18.09 1.47 14.38
N PRO A 100 19.13 2.31 14.50
CA PRO A 100 20.11 2.52 13.42
C PRO A 100 20.92 1.25 13.09
N ILE A 101 20.90 0.23 13.95
CA ILE A 101 21.65 -1.03 13.78
C ILE A 101 20.96 -1.98 12.79
N ALA A 102 19.65 -1.80 12.51
CA ALA A 102 18.90 -2.69 11.62
C ALA A 102 19.09 -2.37 10.12
N VAL A 103 19.81 -1.30 9.78
CA VAL A 103 20.26 -1.02 8.41
C VAL A 103 21.76 -1.15 8.43
N ALA A 104 22.27 -2.34 8.08
CA ALA A 104 23.70 -2.50 7.83
C ALA A 104 24.12 -1.42 6.82
N PRO A 105 25.18 -0.63 7.08
CA PRO A 105 25.63 0.36 6.13
C PRO A 105 25.98 -0.35 4.81
N PRO A 106 25.66 0.24 3.65
CA PRO A 106 26.09 -0.32 2.38
C PRO A 106 27.60 -0.53 2.42
N ALA A 107 28.05 -1.74 2.07
CA ALA A 107 29.45 -2.16 2.17
C ALA A 107 30.42 -1.36 1.26
N ASN A 108 29.92 -0.41 0.45
CA ASN A 108 30.70 0.36 -0.49
C ASN A 108 30.03 1.71 -0.86
N ALA A 109 30.88 2.70 -1.15
CA ALA A 109 30.52 4.09 -1.48
C ALA A 109 29.53 4.24 -2.66
N PHE A 110 29.48 3.25 -3.55
CA PHE A 110 28.54 3.21 -4.67
C PHE A 110 27.07 3.03 -4.20
N ALA A 111 26.85 2.22 -3.17
CA ALA A 111 25.51 2.00 -2.63
C ALA A 111 25.04 3.15 -1.71
N GLU A 112 25.97 3.92 -1.14
CA GLU A 112 25.69 5.20 -0.46
C GLU A 112 25.26 6.29 -1.46
N ALA A 113 25.94 6.38 -2.62
CA ALA A 113 25.54 7.27 -3.71
C ALA A 113 24.16 6.91 -4.30
N LEU A 114 23.81 5.63 -4.35
CA LEU A 114 22.50 5.16 -4.79
C LEU A 114 21.38 5.43 -3.78
N GLN A 115 21.68 5.58 -2.49
CA GLN A 115 20.70 5.80 -1.43
C GLN A 115 19.97 7.15 -1.57
N PHE A 116 20.61 8.11 -2.24
CA PHE A 116 20.05 9.42 -2.58
C PHE A 116 19.43 9.48 -3.99
N THR A 117 19.47 8.37 -4.74
CA THR A 117 18.84 8.28 -6.06
C THR A 117 17.58 7.42 -6.01
N SER A 118 16.64 7.68 -6.91
CA SER A 118 15.36 6.97 -7.08
C SER A 118 15.49 5.46 -7.36
N PHE A 119 16.72 4.93 -7.45
CA PHE A 119 17.06 3.53 -7.73
C PHE A 119 17.43 2.73 -6.48
N ALA A 120 17.43 3.33 -5.28
CA ALA A 120 17.56 2.59 -4.04
C ALA A 120 16.43 1.54 -3.96
N ARG A 121 16.80 0.26 -3.93
CA ARG A 121 15.87 -0.85 -3.64
C ARG A 121 15.03 -0.43 -2.43
N PRO A 122 13.67 -0.46 -2.50
CA PRO A 122 12.85 -0.06 -1.38
C PRO A 122 13.32 -0.83 -0.15
N ALA A 123 13.76 -0.12 0.89
CA ALA A 123 14.01 -0.72 2.18
C ALA A 123 12.78 -1.55 2.50
N ASP A 124 12.94 -2.85 2.77
CA ASP A 124 11.83 -3.78 3.03
C ASP A 124 10.84 -3.07 3.95
N THR A 125 9.72 -2.61 3.36
CA THR A 125 8.77 -1.77 4.07
C THR A 125 8.15 -2.67 5.11
N LYS A 126 8.61 -2.54 6.36
CA LYS A 126 8.10 -3.37 7.46
C LYS A 126 6.58 -3.22 7.46
N ALA A 127 5.91 -4.31 7.13
CA ALA A 127 4.46 -4.32 7.04
C ALA A 127 3.90 -3.91 8.41
N ILE A 128 2.89 -3.06 8.40
CA ILE A 128 2.11 -2.80 9.61
C ILE A 128 1.24 -4.04 9.83
N THR A 129 1.51 -4.77 10.90
CA THR A 129 0.82 -6.04 11.21
C THR A 129 -0.05 -5.97 12.46
N ASP A 130 0.13 -4.94 13.28
CA ASP A 130 -0.53 -4.81 14.58
C ASP A 130 -0.89 -3.35 14.89
N MET A 131 -1.71 -3.18 15.94
CA MET A 131 -2.17 -1.87 16.42
C MET A 131 -1.00 -0.97 16.81
N PHE A 132 0.05 -1.49 17.46
CA PHE A 132 1.15 -0.67 17.94
C PHE A 132 2.00 -0.08 16.80
N ALA A 133 2.33 -0.90 15.80
CA ALA A 133 2.96 -0.48 14.56
C ALA A 133 2.10 0.56 13.83
N TRP A 134 0.78 0.34 13.76
CA TRP A 134 -0.16 1.28 13.19
C TRP A 134 -0.17 2.61 13.96
N THR A 135 -0.35 2.59 15.29
CA THR A 135 -0.41 3.79 16.14
C THR A 135 0.85 4.64 16.00
N ARG A 136 2.05 4.03 15.99
CA ARG A 136 3.30 4.79 15.81
C ARG A 136 3.36 5.48 14.45
N ALA A 137 3.03 4.78 13.37
CA ALA A 137 3.06 5.34 12.02
C ALA A 137 1.96 6.40 11.82
N TRP A 138 0.77 6.13 12.34
CA TRP A 138 -0.38 7.03 12.27
C TRP A 138 -0.13 8.30 13.08
N LEU A 139 0.35 8.23 14.33
CA LEU A 139 0.63 9.43 15.13
C LEU A 139 1.68 10.32 14.47
N ALA A 140 2.75 9.75 13.90
CA ALA A 140 3.74 10.53 13.14
C ALA A 140 3.07 11.26 11.95
N THR A 141 2.19 10.56 11.24
CA THR A 141 1.44 11.11 10.10
C THR A 141 0.44 12.19 10.55
N ALA A 142 -0.38 11.91 11.55
CA ALA A 142 -1.39 12.82 12.10
C ALA A 142 -0.75 14.10 12.66
N ASN A 143 0.38 13.99 13.36
CA ASN A 143 1.12 15.15 13.83
C ASN A 143 1.64 16.01 12.68
N ALA A 144 2.19 15.40 11.63
CA ALA A 144 2.67 16.11 10.45
C ALA A 144 1.53 16.76 9.65
N VAL A 145 0.38 16.07 9.51
CA VAL A 145 -0.82 16.64 8.89
C VAL A 145 -1.37 17.78 9.73
N ALA A 146 -1.47 17.64 11.06
CA ALA A 146 -1.95 18.70 11.94
C ALA A 146 -0.98 19.90 12.00
N PHE A 147 0.30 19.69 11.75
CA PHE A 147 1.29 20.77 11.60
C PHE A 147 1.04 21.57 10.32
N ALA A 148 0.89 20.89 9.18
CA ALA A 148 0.58 21.55 7.91
C ALA A 148 -0.86 22.12 7.88
N PHE A 149 -1.82 21.47 8.53
CA PHE A 149 -3.23 21.84 8.55
C PHE A 149 -3.74 21.91 10.00
N PRO A 150 -3.50 23.03 10.71
CA PRO A 150 -3.86 23.16 12.13
C PRO A 150 -5.32 22.85 12.47
N ASN A 151 -6.24 23.16 11.54
CA ASN A 151 -7.69 22.96 11.72
C ASN A 151 -8.13 21.49 11.60
N ARG A 152 -7.22 20.54 11.30
CA ARG A 152 -7.54 19.12 11.14
C ARG A 152 -7.24 18.28 12.37
N ARG A 153 -6.78 18.88 13.48
CA ARG A 153 -6.39 18.11 14.66
C ARG A 153 -7.56 17.32 15.25
N GLU A 154 -8.73 17.92 15.34
CA GLU A 154 -9.93 17.28 15.91
C GLU A 154 -10.38 16.06 15.10
N GLU A 155 -10.39 16.14 13.77
CA GLU A 155 -10.76 15.00 12.93
C GLU A 155 -9.74 13.88 12.96
N LEU A 156 -8.45 14.20 13.00
CA LEU A 156 -7.38 13.21 13.11
C LEU A 156 -7.48 12.47 14.45
N ASN A 157 -7.77 13.18 15.54
CA ASN A 157 -7.99 12.58 16.85
C ASN A 157 -9.24 11.67 16.85
N SER A 158 -10.33 12.14 16.26
CA SER A 158 -11.57 11.36 16.14
C SER A 158 -11.36 10.08 15.32
N TYR A 159 -10.63 10.17 14.21
CA TYR A 159 -10.28 8.99 13.41
C TYR A 159 -9.33 8.04 14.13
N THR A 160 -8.39 8.58 14.92
CA THR A 160 -7.52 7.78 15.79
C THR A 160 -8.36 6.94 16.74
N LEU A 161 -9.29 7.59 17.46
CA LEU A 161 -10.21 6.91 18.38
C LEU A 161 -11.05 5.86 17.65
N HIS A 162 -11.60 6.19 16.49
CA HIS A 162 -12.39 5.26 15.66
C HIS A 162 -11.61 3.98 15.33
N ILE A 163 -10.36 4.09 14.87
CA ILE A 163 -9.55 2.90 14.55
C ILE A 163 -9.15 2.13 15.81
N HIS A 164 -8.81 2.82 16.91
CA HIS A 164 -8.50 2.18 18.20
C HIS A 164 -9.69 1.35 18.71
N GLN A 165 -10.91 1.92 18.69
CA GLN A 165 -12.14 1.22 19.06
C GLN A 165 -12.35 -0.04 18.22
N LEU A 166 -12.08 0.00 16.90
CA LEU A 166 -12.15 -1.21 16.08
C LEU A 166 -11.18 -2.31 16.55
N PHE A 167 -9.96 -1.96 16.96
CA PHE A 167 -9.00 -2.95 17.47
C PHE A 167 -9.42 -3.54 18.82
N GLU A 168 -10.10 -2.75 19.66
CA GLU A 168 -10.61 -3.15 20.98
C GLU A 168 -11.88 -4.00 20.88
N ASP A 169 -12.80 -3.64 19.99
CA ASP A 169 -14.11 -4.27 19.84
C ASP A 169 -14.06 -5.60 19.06
N TYR A 170 -13.08 -5.75 18.17
CA TYR A 170 -12.96 -6.94 17.32
C TYR A 170 -11.89 -7.91 17.81
N HIS A 171 -12.17 -9.20 17.66
CA HIS A 171 -11.24 -10.28 17.97
C HIS A 171 -9.90 -10.13 17.21
N PRO A 172 -8.74 -10.48 17.79
CA PRO A 172 -7.42 -10.32 17.15
C PRO A 172 -7.28 -10.94 15.75
N SER A 173 -8.04 -11.99 15.43
CA SER A 173 -8.07 -12.58 14.08
C SER A 173 -8.59 -11.60 12.99
N MET A 174 -9.32 -10.57 13.38
CA MET A 174 -9.88 -9.52 12.51
C MET A 174 -8.97 -8.30 12.39
N HIS A 175 -7.89 -8.20 13.17
CA HIS A 175 -6.96 -7.05 13.15
C HIS A 175 -6.36 -6.80 11.77
N GLY A 176 -6.07 -7.86 11.01
CA GLY A 176 -5.63 -7.74 9.62
C GLY A 176 -6.67 -7.07 8.71
N SER A 177 -7.97 -7.34 8.92
CA SER A 177 -9.05 -6.69 8.16
C SER A 177 -9.25 -5.23 8.57
N ILE A 178 -9.04 -4.89 9.85
CA ILE A 178 -9.06 -3.50 10.33
C ILE A 178 -7.98 -2.66 9.65
N LEU A 179 -6.77 -3.21 9.51
CA LEU A 179 -5.67 -2.53 8.80
C LEU A 179 -5.98 -2.31 7.31
N LEU A 180 -6.67 -3.25 6.66
CA LEU A 180 -7.11 -3.09 5.27
C LEU A 180 -8.22 -2.04 5.15
N TYR A 181 -9.18 -2.04 6.08
CA TYR A 181 -10.22 -1.02 6.20
C TYR A 181 -9.61 0.37 6.36
N ASP A 182 -8.71 0.56 7.34
CA ASP A 182 -8.01 1.83 7.57
C ASP A 182 -7.28 2.31 6.31
N ARG A 183 -6.55 1.41 5.64
CA ARG A 183 -5.85 1.73 4.40
C ARG A 183 -6.80 2.24 3.33
N ALA A 184 -7.92 1.55 3.11
CA ALA A 184 -8.90 1.92 2.10
C ALA A 184 -9.55 3.28 2.42
N VAL A 185 -9.89 3.53 3.69
CA VAL A 185 -10.45 4.82 4.12
C VAL A 185 -9.46 5.96 3.91
N ARG A 186 -8.20 5.81 4.33
CA ARG A 186 -7.17 6.82 4.10
C ARG A 186 -6.90 7.07 2.61
N GLN A 187 -6.94 6.03 1.78
CA GLN A 187 -6.80 6.18 0.32
C GLN A 187 -7.95 6.97 -0.29
N LEU A 188 -9.19 6.67 0.12
CA LEU A 188 -10.37 7.40 -0.32
C LEU A 188 -10.28 8.88 0.08
N ILE A 189 -9.99 9.17 1.35
CA ILE A 189 -9.84 10.54 1.84
C ILE A 189 -8.70 11.27 1.10
N GLY A 190 -7.56 10.61 0.87
CA GLY A 190 -6.43 11.22 0.17
C GLY A 190 -6.64 11.45 -1.33
N THR A 191 -7.60 10.77 -1.95
CA THR A 191 -7.96 10.95 -3.38
C THR A 191 -9.10 11.93 -3.58
N ARG A 192 -9.97 12.08 -2.58
CA ARG A 192 -11.08 13.02 -2.57
C ARG A 192 -10.72 14.30 -1.81
N ARG A 193 -11.53 15.33 -1.99
CA ARG A 193 -11.32 16.64 -1.32
C ARG A 193 -12.54 17.12 -0.54
N ASP A 194 -13.58 16.30 -0.55
CA ASP A 194 -14.90 16.50 0.05
C ASP A 194 -15.17 15.48 1.18
N LEU A 195 -14.11 14.91 1.75
CA LEU A 195 -14.19 14.00 2.89
C LEU A 195 -13.17 14.40 3.96
N LEU A 196 -13.59 14.36 5.22
CA LEU A 196 -12.74 14.51 6.39
C LEU A 196 -12.61 13.21 7.18
N PHE A 197 -11.60 13.15 8.04
CA PHE A 197 -11.26 11.95 8.80
C PHE A 197 -12.31 11.51 9.83
N ASP A 198 -13.09 12.45 10.37
CA ASP A 198 -14.15 12.20 11.35
C ASP A 198 -15.50 11.84 10.72
N GLU A 199 -15.63 11.94 9.39
CA GLU A 199 -16.87 11.64 8.67
C GLU A 199 -17.05 10.13 8.42
N THR A 200 -16.78 9.31 9.44
CA THR A 200 -16.77 7.84 9.31
C THR A 200 -18.14 7.24 8.97
N ALA A 201 -19.22 8.02 9.08
CA ALA A 201 -20.58 7.65 8.68
C ALA A 201 -20.89 7.97 7.20
N HIS A 202 -19.99 8.67 6.48
CA HIS A 202 -20.16 8.95 5.06
C HIS A 202 -20.34 7.65 4.28
N THR A 203 -21.26 7.61 3.31
CA THR A 203 -21.69 6.40 2.59
C THR A 203 -20.52 5.60 2.00
N ASP A 204 -19.58 6.28 1.36
CA ASP A 204 -18.39 5.64 0.77
C ASP A 204 -17.43 5.04 1.82
N ILE A 205 -17.32 5.65 2.99
CA ILE A 205 -16.52 5.11 4.10
C ILE A 205 -17.27 3.95 4.77
N ALA A 206 -18.57 4.11 5.00
CA ALA A 206 -19.43 3.07 5.57
C ALA A 206 -19.42 1.79 4.71
N ARG A 207 -19.36 1.92 3.37
CA ARG A 207 -19.21 0.80 2.46
C ARG A 207 -17.96 -0.04 2.75
N PHE A 208 -16.84 0.59 3.16
CA PHE A 208 -15.64 -0.17 3.53
C PHE A 208 -15.82 -0.97 4.82
N ARG A 209 -16.64 -0.52 5.78
CA ARG A 209 -16.98 -1.35 6.95
C ARG A 209 -17.61 -2.66 6.49
N THR A 210 -18.58 -2.60 5.56
CA THR A 210 -19.20 -3.80 5.01
C THR A 210 -18.26 -4.69 4.22
N ILE A 211 -17.32 -4.11 3.46
CA ILE A 211 -16.38 -4.90 2.66
C ILE A 211 -15.37 -5.66 3.53
N TYR A 212 -14.86 -5.02 4.58
CA TYR A 212 -13.71 -5.52 5.35
C TYR A 212 -14.07 -6.10 6.72
N LEU A 213 -15.11 -5.58 7.38
CA LEU A 213 -15.41 -5.89 8.79
C LEU A 213 -16.65 -6.78 8.94
N ASP A 214 -17.68 -6.61 8.11
CA ASP A 214 -18.90 -7.43 8.20
C ASP A 214 -18.63 -8.88 7.79
N SER A 215 -19.29 -9.85 8.45
CA SER A 215 -19.07 -11.29 8.20
C SER A 215 -19.37 -11.75 6.77
N GLY A 216 -20.18 -11.01 6.02
CA GLY A 216 -20.50 -11.27 4.61
C GLY A 216 -19.65 -10.48 3.60
N GLY A 217 -18.71 -9.66 4.06
CA GLY A 217 -17.85 -8.84 3.21
C GLY A 217 -16.86 -9.68 2.40
N ILE A 218 -16.51 -9.21 1.20
CA ILE A 218 -15.55 -9.89 0.29
C ILE A 218 -14.19 -10.14 0.97
N HIS A 219 -13.80 -9.28 1.91
CA HIS A 219 -12.54 -9.39 2.66
C HIS A 219 -12.74 -9.87 4.10
N SER A 220 -13.95 -10.33 4.44
CA SER A 220 -14.24 -10.83 5.77
C SER A 220 -13.50 -12.15 6.01
N ARG A 221 -12.60 -12.15 6.98
CA ARG A 221 -11.90 -13.37 7.41
C ARG A 221 -12.74 -14.01 8.49
N THR A 222 -13.67 -14.89 8.12
CA THR A 222 -14.43 -15.66 9.11
C THR A 222 -13.48 -16.48 9.98
N ALA A 223 -13.51 -16.27 11.30
CA ALA A 223 -12.69 -16.98 12.29
C ALA A 223 -12.81 -18.52 12.22
N ALA A 224 -13.84 -19.05 11.55
CA ALA A 224 -14.01 -20.48 11.29
C ALA A 224 -12.88 -21.11 10.45
N ALA A 225 -12.03 -20.31 9.78
CA ALA A 225 -10.86 -20.83 9.06
C ALA A 225 -9.62 -21.02 9.94
N ALA A 226 -9.64 -20.63 11.21
CA ALA A 226 -8.49 -20.73 12.12
C ALA A 226 -8.33 -22.13 12.77
N GLY A 227 -9.25 -23.06 12.50
CA GLY A 227 -9.21 -24.44 13.04
C GLY A 227 -8.63 -25.51 12.08
N SER A 228 -8.08 -25.15 10.93
CA SER A 228 -7.40 -26.12 10.07
C SER A 228 -6.19 -25.51 9.38
N SER A 229 -5.11 -25.41 10.14
CA SER A 229 -3.77 -25.36 9.57
C SER A 229 -3.40 -26.73 8.98
N SER A 230 -3.80 -26.96 7.73
CA SER A 230 -2.91 -27.65 6.79
C SER A 230 -3.18 -27.20 5.35
N GLN A 231 -2.24 -26.38 4.86
CA GLN A 231 -1.88 -26.19 3.45
C GLN A 231 -3.01 -25.84 2.46
N ALA A 232 -3.22 -24.54 2.23
CA ALA A 232 -3.77 -24.05 0.96
C ALA A 232 -2.64 -23.47 0.09
N GLN A 233 -2.03 -24.35 -0.71
CA GLN A 233 -1.30 -23.95 -1.92
C GLN A 233 -2.28 -23.35 -2.94
N GLY A 234 -1.76 -22.44 -3.76
CA GLY A 234 -2.49 -21.58 -4.70
C GLY A 234 -3.54 -22.30 -5.55
N SER A 235 -4.68 -21.62 -5.69
CA SER A 235 -5.68 -21.92 -6.72
C SER A 235 -5.19 -21.36 -8.06
N GLY A 236 -5.27 -22.17 -9.14
CA GLY A 236 -5.14 -21.61 -10.49
C GLY A 236 -4.59 -22.50 -11.61
N LYS A 237 -4.93 -23.80 -11.66
CA LYS A 237 -5.18 -24.52 -12.93
C LYS A 237 -5.66 -25.93 -12.59
N THR A 238 -6.83 -26.30 -13.10
CA THR A 238 -7.30 -27.69 -13.18
C THR A 238 -6.33 -28.49 -14.05
N ARG A 239 -5.22 -28.96 -13.47
CA ARG A 239 -4.33 -29.90 -14.13
C ARG A 239 -5.08 -31.21 -14.29
N ASN A 240 -5.27 -31.62 -15.53
CA ASN A 240 -5.87 -32.89 -15.91
C ASN A 240 -5.03 -34.02 -15.27
N ARG A 241 -5.48 -34.52 -14.11
CA ARG A 241 -4.74 -35.44 -13.23
C ARG A 241 -4.37 -36.75 -13.95
N SER A 242 -5.12 -37.12 -14.98
CA SER A 242 -4.85 -38.30 -15.82
C SER A 242 -3.54 -38.23 -16.63
N LYS A 243 -2.93 -37.05 -16.75
CA LYS A 243 -1.63 -36.90 -17.43
C LYS A 243 -0.43 -36.99 -16.48
N GLU A 244 -0.64 -36.91 -15.17
CA GLU A 244 0.44 -36.94 -14.17
C GLU A 244 0.76 -38.37 -13.73
N VAL A 245 2.04 -38.64 -13.45
CA VAL A 245 2.48 -39.93 -12.89
C VAL A 245 2.06 -40.03 -11.42
N CYS A 246 1.44 -41.16 -11.04
CA CYS A 246 0.98 -41.38 -9.68
C CYS A 246 2.17 -41.59 -8.72
N ARG A 247 2.38 -40.66 -7.80
CA ARG A 247 3.44 -40.77 -6.78
C ARG A 247 3.16 -41.84 -5.73
N ARG A 248 1.88 -42.11 -5.40
CA ARG A 248 1.51 -43.19 -4.47
C ARG A 248 1.76 -44.58 -5.06
N PHE A 249 1.45 -44.76 -6.34
CA PHE A 249 1.79 -45.98 -7.08
C PHE A 249 3.30 -46.23 -7.05
N ASN A 250 4.11 -45.18 -7.24
CA ASN A 250 5.56 -45.27 -7.17
C ASN A 250 6.13 -45.58 -5.77
N ARG A 251 5.29 -45.55 -4.72
CA ARG A 251 5.63 -45.97 -3.36
C ARG A 251 4.99 -47.32 -2.98
N GLY A 252 4.17 -47.92 -3.85
CA GLY A 252 3.42 -49.15 -3.55
C GLY A 252 2.19 -48.95 -2.67
N GLU A 253 1.70 -47.71 -2.54
CA GLU A 253 0.63 -47.31 -1.61
C GLU A 253 -0.63 -46.85 -2.36
N CYS A 254 -0.90 -47.41 -3.54
CA CYS A 254 -2.02 -46.95 -4.37
C CYS A 254 -2.97 -48.07 -4.75
N ASP A 255 -4.19 -47.97 -4.23
CA ASP A 255 -5.26 -48.94 -4.45
C ASP A 255 -6.18 -48.57 -5.64
N GLY A 256 -5.63 -47.83 -6.61
CA GLY A 256 -6.34 -47.33 -7.80
C GLY A 256 -6.61 -45.81 -7.78
N CYS A 257 -6.24 -45.12 -8.86
CA CYS A 257 -6.55 -43.70 -9.06
C CYS A 257 -6.50 -43.33 -10.56
N GLU A 258 -6.93 -42.13 -10.90
CA GLU A 258 -6.98 -41.65 -12.30
C GLU A 258 -5.62 -41.28 -12.91
N ARG A 259 -4.54 -41.26 -12.11
CA ARG A 259 -3.19 -40.87 -12.56
C ARG A 259 -2.47 -42.03 -13.26
N LYS A 260 -1.45 -41.74 -14.06
CA LYS A 260 -0.67 -42.78 -14.76
C LYS A 260 0.12 -43.65 -13.78
N HIS A 261 -0.15 -44.95 -13.79
CA HIS A 261 0.57 -45.96 -13.02
C HIS A 261 1.79 -46.47 -13.82
N ILE A 262 2.79 -45.59 -13.93
CA ILE A 262 4.09 -45.89 -14.55
C ILE A 262 5.22 -45.54 -13.57
N CYS A 263 6.34 -46.24 -13.70
CA CYS A 263 7.52 -46.05 -12.87
C CYS A 263 8.14 -44.66 -13.11
N ALA A 264 8.34 -43.88 -12.05
CA ALA A 264 8.94 -42.55 -12.14
C ALA A 264 10.45 -42.59 -12.43
N SER A 265 11.12 -43.73 -12.23
CA SER A 265 12.55 -43.90 -12.44
C SER A 265 12.90 -44.31 -13.88
N CYS A 266 12.10 -45.20 -14.49
CA CYS A 266 12.37 -45.76 -15.83
C CYS A 266 11.28 -45.47 -16.88
N GLY A 267 10.09 -45.05 -16.45
CA GLY A 267 8.94 -44.73 -17.32
C GLY A 267 8.08 -45.93 -17.74
N GLU A 268 8.43 -47.15 -17.36
CA GLU A 268 7.71 -48.38 -17.75
C GLU A 268 6.49 -48.65 -16.84
N SER A 269 5.47 -49.31 -17.38
CA SER A 269 4.28 -49.76 -16.64
C SER A 269 4.52 -51.09 -15.91
N GLY A 270 3.69 -51.41 -14.94
CA GLY A 270 3.69 -52.71 -14.23
C GLY A 270 4.47 -52.73 -12.91
N HIS A 271 5.27 -51.72 -12.61
CA HIS A 271 5.94 -51.56 -11.30
C HIS A 271 6.06 -50.09 -10.91
N GLY A 272 6.14 -49.83 -9.60
CA GLY A 272 6.46 -48.50 -9.04
C GLY A 272 7.97 -48.30 -8.89
N ALA A 273 8.41 -47.05 -8.72
CA ALA A 273 9.82 -46.70 -8.50
C ALA A 273 10.44 -47.41 -7.28
N ASN A 274 9.64 -47.73 -6.27
CA ASN A 274 10.03 -48.53 -5.10
C ASN A 274 10.50 -49.95 -5.44
N SER A 275 10.11 -50.50 -6.60
CA SER A 275 10.48 -51.83 -7.07
C SER A 275 11.24 -51.78 -8.39
N CYS A 276 11.81 -50.61 -8.74
CA CYS A 276 12.52 -50.41 -10.00
C CYS A 276 13.97 -50.88 -9.91
N GLY A 277 14.31 -51.94 -10.66
CA GLY A 277 15.69 -52.44 -10.76
C GLY A 277 16.63 -51.60 -11.64
N LYS A 278 16.15 -50.53 -12.26
CA LYS A 278 16.93 -49.61 -13.11
C LYS A 278 17.31 -48.35 -12.32
N SER A 279 18.60 -48.01 -12.29
CA SER A 279 19.10 -46.76 -11.69
C SER A 279 18.40 -45.53 -12.30
N ARG A 280 18.07 -44.57 -11.45
CA ARG A 280 17.27 -43.37 -11.77
C ARG A 280 17.92 -42.60 -12.92
N ARG A 281 17.20 -42.39 -14.03
CA ARG A 281 17.64 -41.45 -15.08
C ARG A 281 17.77 -40.05 -14.44
N LYS A 282 18.96 -39.45 -14.54
CA LYS A 282 19.20 -38.04 -14.16
C LYS A 282 18.35 -37.11 -15.00
#